data_AF-A0A7X7FRN6-F1
#
_entry.id   AF-A0A7X7FRN6-F1
#
_cell.length_a   1.000
_cell.length_b   1.000
_cell.length_c   1.000
_cell.angle_alpha   90.00
_cell.angle_beta   90.00
_cell.angle_gamma   90.00
#
_symmetry.space_group_name_H-M   'P 1'
#
loop_
_entity.id
_entity.type
_entity.pdbx_description
1 polymer ?
#
loop_
_entity_poly.entity_id
_entity_poly.type
_entity_poly.pdbx_seq_one_letter_code
_entity_poly.pdbx_strand_id
1 'polypeptide(L)'
;MLKAATLKITLAEATADARTLLFHLRQADFVMPISEQEIAGNVISGKIRHFSNYLGGTPSDSEASQQASQAAGQSSGSSDWQSTLDDIGGMMEWGEWFNSQGMEDEAQDSFNQAEQGLREAIECFLDPSCRVVPIDICDDDYVREALAYLAQAQLLGFDEESELMQDLNTAVTHLLNECTNRFAIEYDYLQSVDYGSFSEDIHVTGQVLFSLPVYVVSDIEPLQATGEGTVSGTITGTAEDCTITGSFTVNVVVEGELDADEMGQPWLNLRLNESWYASGQQTFVCPDESTDVPLIPAQSIQNVRLLMQDGYIMQQPHLQTEGYYRWTLHVLHLW
;
A
#
# COMPACT_ATOMS: atom_id res chain seq x y z
N MET A 1 11.97 -12.04 0.16
CA MET A 1 11.69 -13.38 0.73
C MET A 1 12.90 -13.88 1.52
N LEU A 2 12.75 -14.09 2.83
CA LEU A 2 13.76 -14.76 3.66
C LEU A 2 13.90 -16.22 3.20
N LYS A 3 15.09 -16.64 2.78
CA LYS A 3 15.35 -18.05 2.47
C LYS A 3 15.28 -18.87 3.77
N ALA A 4 14.42 -19.88 3.80
CA ALA A 4 14.38 -20.82 4.92
C ALA A 4 15.74 -21.52 5.06
N ALA A 5 16.28 -21.53 6.27
CA ALA A 5 17.47 -22.30 6.61
C ALA A 5 17.07 -23.66 7.19
N THR A 6 17.93 -24.66 7.08
CA THR A 6 17.69 -25.97 7.72
C THR A 6 18.41 -26.00 9.05
N LEU A 7 17.67 -26.14 10.15
CA LEU A 7 18.25 -26.49 11.44
C LEU A 7 18.44 -28.00 11.47
N LYS A 8 19.64 -28.45 11.83
CA LYS A 8 19.99 -29.87 11.93
C LYS A 8 20.60 -30.15 13.30
N ILE A 9 19.99 -31.04 14.06
CA ILE A 9 20.51 -31.52 15.34
C ILE A 9 20.92 -32.98 15.19
N THR A 10 22.16 -33.28 15.59
CA THR A 10 22.67 -34.66 15.62
C THR A 10 22.74 -35.10 17.07
N LEU A 11 21.96 -36.11 17.42
CA LEU A 11 21.90 -36.68 18.75
C LEU A 11 23.04 -37.69 18.94
N ALA A 12 23.48 -37.84 20.19
CA ALA A 12 24.57 -38.76 20.55
C ALA A 12 24.20 -40.24 20.31
N GLU A 13 22.91 -40.56 20.38
CA GLU A 13 22.33 -41.88 20.11
C GLU A 13 21.16 -41.72 19.13
N ALA A 14 20.79 -42.80 18.43
CA ALA A 14 19.66 -42.80 17.50
C ALA A 14 18.35 -42.52 18.26
N THR A 15 17.45 -41.72 17.68
CA THR A 15 16.11 -41.53 18.23
C THR A 15 15.38 -42.87 18.20
N ALA A 16 15.13 -43.44 19.37
CA ALA A 16 14.42 -44.72 19.49
C ALA A 16 12.92 -44.60 19.18
N ASP A 17 12.38 -43.37 19.09
CA ASP A 17 10.94 -43.10 18.98
C ASP A 17 10.62 -42.06 17.90
N ALA A 18 9.50 -42.26 17.22
CA ALA A 18 8.93 -41.36 16.21
C ALA A 18 8.34 -40.05 16.79
N ARG A 19 8.57 -39.79 18.08
CA ARG A 19 7.97 -38.69 18.86
C ARG A 19 8.94 -37.54 19.18
N THR A 20 10.22 -37.66 18.84
CA THR A 20 11.18 -36.59 19.12
C THR A 20 10.98 -35.43 18.16
N LEU A 21 10.88 -34.21 18.70
CA LEU A 21 10.68 -32.99 17.94
C LEU A 21 11.76 -31.95 18.22
N LEU A 22 12.03 -31.13 17.20
CA LEU A 22 12.63 -29.81 17.39
C LEU A 22 11.55 -28.79 17.69
N PHE A 23 11.81 -27.96 18.68
CA PHE A 23 10.96 -26.85 19.07
C PHE A 23 11.68 -25.53 18.88
N HIS A 24 10.92 -24.49 18.57
CA HIS A 24 11.37 -23.12 18.71
C HIS A 24 10.68 -22.46 19.91
N LEU A 25 11.47 -21.83 20.77
CA LEU A 25 10.99 -21.11 21.94
C LEU A 25 10.64 -19.69 21.50
N ARG A 26 9.35 -19.37 21.40
CA ARG A 26 8.90 -18.04 21.00
C ARG A 26 8.87 -17.08 22.17
N GLN A 27 8.31 -17.54 23.29
CA GLN A 27 8.31 -16.84 24.58
C GLN A 27 8.68 -17.83 25.69
N ALA A 28 8.89 -17.34 26.92
CA ALA A 28 9.37 -18.18 28.03
C ALA A 28 8.43 -19.36 28.35
N ASP A 29 7.15 -19.23 28.01
CA ASP A 29 6.07 -20.20 28.27
C ASP A 29 5.42 -20.76 26.99
N PHE A 30 5.89 -20.38 25.80
CA PHE A 30 5.34 -20.84 24.53
C PHE A 30 6.41 -21.42 23.58
N VAL A 31 6.23 -22.69 23.24
CA VAL A 31 7.08 -23.47 22.33
C VAL A 31 6.25 -24.07 21.21
N MET A 32 6.76 -23.98 19.99
CA MET A 32 6.09 -24.56 18.81
C MET A 32 7.01 -25.56 18.08
N PRO A 33 6.45 -26.65 17.49
CA PRO A 33 7.22 -27.62 16.72
C PRO A 33 7.76 -27.03 15.42
N ILE A 34 9.03 -27.28 15.06
CA ILE A 34 9.57 -26.79 13.79
C ILE A 34 8.95 -27.52 12.60
N SER A 35 8.39 -26.78 11.65
CA SER A 35 7.83 -27.28 10.38
C SER A 35 8.79 -28.08 9.49
N GLU A 36 8.19 -28.92 8.62
CA GLU A 36 8.87 -29.79 7.64
C GLU A 36 9.98 -30.65 8.26
N GLN A 37 9.65 -31.31 9.36
CA GLN A 37 10.62 -32.06 10.14
C GLN A 37 10.91 -33.44 9.54
N GLU A 38 12.19 -33.82 9.51
CA GLU A 38 12.66 -35.13 9.06
C GLU A 38 13.53 -35.76 10.15
N ILE A 39 13.23 -37.02 10.49
CA ILE A 39 14.01 -37.83 11.43
C ILE A 39 14.70 -38.95 10.64
N ALA A 40 16.03 -38.92 10.62
CA ALA A 40 16.87 -39.90 9.93
C ALA A 40 17.94 -40.45 10.87
N GLY A 41 17.64 -41.56 11.54
CA GLY A 41 18.57 -42.23 12.47
C GLY A 41 18.79 -41.43 13.75
N ASN A 42 19.94 -40.77 13.88
CA ASN A 42 20.26 -39.88 15.01
C ASN A 42 20.21 -38.40 14.65
N VAL A 43 19.65 -38.08 13.48
CA VAL A 43 19.54 -36.72 12.98
C VAL A 43 18.07 -36.31 12.97
N ILE A 44 17.80 -35.13 13.51
CA ILE A 44 16.53 -34.43 13.32
C ILE A 44 16.83 -33.13 12.58
N SER A 45 16.07 -32.84 11.54
CA SER A 45 16.16 -31.58 10.80
C SER A 45 14.80 -30.96 10.56
N GLY A 46 14.73 -29.63 10.50
CA GLY A 46 13.51 -28.90 10.15
C GLY A 46 13.85 -27.55 9.52
N LYS A 47 12.87 -26.91 8.88
CA LYS A 47 13.05 -25.60 8.25
C LYS A 47 12.79 -24.47 9.25
N ILE A 48 13.67 -23.47 9.28
CA ILE A 48 13.55 -22.29 10.12
C ILE A 48 13.56 -21.01 9.27
N ARG A 49 12.77 -20.01 9.68
CA ARG A 49 12.62 -18.72 8.98
C ARG A 49 13.12 -17.50 9.78
N HIS A 50 13.56 -17.67 11.03
CA HIS A 50 14.08 -16.60 11.89
C HIS A 50 15.17 -17.11 12.87
N PHE A 51 15.79 -16.24 13.68
CA PHE A 51 16.79 -16.60 14.71
C PHE A 51 16.19 -16.54 16.12
N SER A 52 15.57 -17.63 16.60
CA SER A 52 15.12 -17.77 18.01
C SER A 52 15.97 -18.79 18.79
N ASN A 53 15.62 -18.99 20.06
CA ASN A 53 16.17 -20.11 20.83
C ASN A 53 15.47 -21.41 20.40
N TYR A 54 16.25 -22.49 20.29
CA TYR A 54 15.76 -23.80 19.87
C TYR A 54 16.10 -24.86 20.92
N LEU A 55 15.18 -25.80 21.09
CA LEU A 55 15.31 -26.91 22.04
C LEU A 55 14.88 -28.21 21.34
N GLY A 56 15.40 -29.34 21.81
CA GLY A 56 14.99 -30.67 21.34
C GLY A 56 14.41 -31.46 22.50
N GLY A 57 13.30 -32.17 22.26
CA GLY A 57 12.62 -32.94 23.29
C GLY A 57 11.60 -33.92 22.73
N THR A 58 11.01 -34.71 23.62
CA THR A 58 9.86 -35.56 23.29
C THR A 58 8.71 -35.06 24.17
N PRO A 59 7.73 -34.32 23.61
CA PRO A 59 6.63 -33.81 24.41
C PRO A 59 5.72 -34.99 24.80
N SER A 60 5.20 -34.95 26.01
CA SER A 60 4.04 -35.77 26.37
C SER A 60 2.78 -35.23 25.69
N ASP A 61 1.78 -36.10 25.52
CA ASP A 61 0.49 -35.71 24.94
C ASP A 61 -0.14 -34.53 25.71
N SER A 62 0.02 -34.50 27.05
CA SER A 62 -0.44 -33.40 27.91
C SER A 62 0.31 -32.08 27.69
N GLU A 63 1.62 -32.13 27.46
CA GLU A 63 2.41 -30.93 27.18
C GLU A 63 2.03 -30.35 25.82
N ALA A 64 1.83 -31.21 24.82
CA ALA A 64 1.37 -30.81 23.49
C ALA A 64 0.00 -30.12 23.55
N SER A 65 -0.99 -30.73 24.21
CA SER A 65 -2.32 -30.15 24.35
C SER A 65 -2.29 -28.82 25.12
N GLN A 66 -1.44 -28.70 26.13
CA GLN A 66 -1.28 -27.44 26.87
C GLN A 66 -0.69 -26.33 26.00
N GLN A 67 0.32 -26.63 25.18
CA GLN A 67 0.93 -25.64 24.29
C GLN A 67 -0.04 -25.19 23.18
N ALA A 68 -0.80 -26.11 22.60
CA ALA A 68 -1.86 -25.78 21.65
C ALA A 68 -2.94 -24.88 22.29
N SER A 69 -3.37 -25.21 23.52
CA SER A 69 -4.35 -24.40 24.27
C SER A 69 -3.82 -23.02 24.64
N GLN A 70 -2.50 -22.91 24.93
CA GLN A 70 -1.86 -21.64 25.23
C GLN A 70 -1.85 -20.73 23.99
N ALA A 71 -1.53 -21.27 22.81
CA ALA A 71 -1.60 -20.52 21.55
C ALA A 71 -3.01 -19.99 21.31
N ALA A 72 -4.03 -20.85 21.43
CA ALA A 72 -5.43 -20.47 21.26
C ALA A 72 -5.89 -19.41 22.27
N GLY A 73 -5.38 -19.46 23.51
CA GLY A 73 -5.70 -18.47 24.54
C GLY A 73 -5.04 -17.11 24.29
N GLN A 74 -3.85 -17.09 23.67
CA GLN A 74 -3.07 -15.87 23.42
C GLN A 74 -3.59 -15.07 22.22
N SER A 75 -4.11 -15.74 21.19
CA SER A 75 -4.66 -15.09 19.98
C SER A 75 -5.82 -14.14 20.27
N SER A 76 -6.60 -14.40 21.32
CA SER A 76 -7.77 -13.60 21.73
C SER A 76 -7.43 -12.28 22.44
N GLY A 77 -6.16 -12.07 22.82
CA GLY A 77 -5.75 -10.96 23.70
C GLY A 77 -4.67 -10.03 23.17
N SER A 78 -4.04 -10.34 22.03
CA SER A 78 -3.00 -9.49 21.45
C SER A 78 -3.60 -8.41 20.56
N SER A 79 -3.19 -7.15 20.76
CA SER A 79 -3.48 -6.06 19.84
C SER A 79 -2.47 -5.96 18.67
N ASP A 80 -1.48 -6.85 18.64
CA ASP A 80 -0.48 -6.95 17.60
C ASP A 80 -0.80 -8.12 16.66
N TRP A 81 -1.11 -7.80 15.41
CA TRP A 81 -1.47 -8.75 14.36
C TRP A 81 -0.37 -9.78 14.09
N GLN A 82 0.89 -9.43 14.29
CA GLN A 82 2.01 -10.35 14.09
C GLN A 82 1.99 -11.47 15.14
N SER A 83 1.72 -11.12 16.39
CA SER A 83 1.57 -12.10 17.46
C SER A 83 0.34 -12.98 17.23
N THR A 84 -0.78 -12.42 16.77
CA THR A 84 -1.98 -13.20 16.45
C THR A 84 -1.69 -14.24 15.36
N LEU A 85 -0.97 -13.85 14.30
CA LEU A 85 -0.57 -14.77 13.24
C LEU A 85 0.47 -15.81 13.70
N ASP A 86 1.38 -15.44 14.60
CA ASP A 86 2.31 -16.39 15.22
C ASP A 86 1.54 -17.45 16.01
N ASP A 87 0.53 -17.07 16.79
CA ASP A 87 -0.31 -17.98 17.57
C ASP A 87 -1.12 -18.92 16.67
N ILE A 88 -1.68 -18.40 15.58
CA ILE A 88 -2.36 -19.18 14.53
C ILE A 88 -1.40 -20.19 13.89
N GLY A 89 -0.18 -19.74 13.56
CA GLY A 89 0.88 -20.62 13.05
C GLY A 89 1.22 -21.75 14.02
N GLY A 90 1.30 -21.44 15.32
CA GLY A 90 1.54 -22.44 16.36
C GLY A 90 0.45 -23.49 16.47
N MET A 91 -0.82 -23.07 16.41
CA MET A 91 -1.96 -24.00 16.40
C MET A 91 -1.91 -24.94 15.18
N MET A 92 -1.51 -24.43 14.02
CA MET A 92 -1.32 -25.24 12.81
C MET A 92 -0.19 -26.27 12.97
N GLU A 93 0.97 -25.86 13.48
CA GLU A 93 2.12 -26.77 13.70
C GLU A 93 1.79 -27.87 14.73
N TRP A 94 1.04 -27.54 15.78
CA TRP A 94 0.55 -28.53 16.75
C TRP A 94 -0.50 -29.47 16.13
N GLY A 95 -1.43 -28.95 15.32
CA GLY A 95 -2.41 -29.77 14.60
C GLY A 95 -1.77 -30.78 13.65
N GLU A 96 -0.76 -30.36 12.88
CA GLU A 96 0.04 -31.25 12.02
C GLU A 96 0.72 -32.34 12.83
N TRP A 97 1.28 -31.99 14.00
CA TRP A 97 1.91 -32.96 14.88
C TRP A 97 0.90 -33.99 15.42
N PHE A 98 -0.25 -33.56 15.96
CA PHE A 98 -1.28 -34.48 16.45
C PHE A 98 -1.73 -35.47 15.37
N ASN A 99 -1.93 -34.96 14.14
CA ASN A 99 -2.30 -35.79 13.00
C ASN A 99 -1.21 -36.85 12.70
N SER A 100 0.07 -36.48 12.77
CA SER A 100 1.19 -37.41 12.59
C SER A 100 1.23 -38.54 13.64
N GLN A 101 0.63 -38.33 14.81
CA GLN A 101 0.55 -39.29 15.90
C GLN A 101 -0.74 -40.12 15.89
N GLY A 102 -1.65 -39.90 14.93
CA GLY A 102 -2.96 -40.56 14.87
C GLY A 102 -3.97 -40.02 15.90
N MET A 103 -3.75 -38.80 16.40
CA MET A 103 -4.65 -38.09 17.31
C MET A 103 -5.56 -37.15 16.51
N GLU A 104 -6.50 -37.73 15.77
CA GLU A 104 -7.32 -37.02 14.78
C GLU A 104 -8.24 -35.95 15.42
N ASP A 105 -8.82 -36.24 16.59
CA ASP A 105 -9.71 -35.30 17.29
C ASP A 105 -8.94 -34.06 17.78
N GLU A 106 -7.79 -34.24 18.43
CA GLU A 106 -6.94 -33.14 18.91
C GLU A 106 -6.33 -32.32 17.77
N ALA A 107 -6.03 -32.97 16.65
CA ALA A 107 -5.58 -32.29 15.43
C ALA A 107 -6.70 -31.38 14.88
N GLN A 108 -7.91 -31.93 14.74
CA GLN A 108 -9.05 -31.17 14.23
C GLN A 108 -9.42 -30.02 15.15
N ASP A 109 -9.39 -30.21 16.47
CA ASP A 109 -9.63 -29.16 17.45
C ASP A 109 -8.60 -28.03 17.33
N SER A 110 -7.32 -28.36 17.07
CA SER A 110 -6.26 -27.35 16.88
C SER A 110 -6.46 -26.56 15.59
N PHE A 111 -6.80 -27.22 14.49
CA PHE A 111 -7.09 -26.55 13.22
C PHE A 111 -8.35 -25.66 13.29
N ASN A 112 -9.41 -26.13 13.94
CA ASN A 112 -10.63 -25.35 14.15
C ASN A 112 -10.35 -24.07 14.96
N GLN A 113 -9.50 -24.17 15.99
CA GLN A 113 -9.10 -23.00 16.78
C GLN A 113 -8.24 -22.02 15.97
N ALA A 114 -7.34 -22.52 15.12
CA ALA A 114 -6.55 -21.69 14.20
C ALA A 114 -7.45 -20.93 13.21
N GLU A 115 -8.43 -21.62 12.60
CA GLU A 115 -9.40 -21.01 11.71
C GLU A 115 -10.23 -19.93 12.44
N GLN A 116 -10.80 -20.27 13.60
CA GLN A 116 -11.63 -19.35 14.36
C GLN A 116 -10.84 -18.11 14.82
N GLY A 117 -9.60 -18.29 15.29
CA GLY A 117 -8.74 -17.18 15.69
C GLY A 117 -8.42 -16.24 14.54
N LEU A 118 -8.13 -16.76 13.34
CA LEU A 118 -7.92 -15.92 12.17
C LEU A 118 -9.21 -15.20 11.75
N ARG A 119 -10.35 -15.90 11.77
CA ARG A 119 -11.65 -15.34 11.43
C ARG A 119 -11.97 -14.11 12.30
N GLU A 120 -11.83 -14.24 13.61
CA GLU A 120 -12.05 -13.15 14.57
C GLU A 120 -11.09 -11.97 14.35
N ALA A 121 -9.81 -12.26 14.02
CA ALA A 121 -8.83 -11.22 13.74
C ALA A 121 -9.18 -10.42 12.47
N ILE A 122 -9.63 -11.10 11.40
CA ILE A 122 -10.07 -10.47 10.15
C ILE A 122 -11.33 -9.63 10.42
N GLU A 123 -12.31 -10.19 11.13
CA GLU A 123 -13.54 -9.46 11.48
C GLU A 123 -13.22 -8.18 12.28
N CYS A 124 -12.30 -8.26 13.24
CA CYS A 124 -11.83 -7.09 13.98
C CYS A 124 -11.09 -6.07 13.10
N PHE A 125 -10.26 -6.54 12.16
CA PHE A 125 -9.55 -5.66 11.22
C PHE A 125 -10.51 -4.87 10.32
N LEU A 126 -11.58 -5.52 9.85
CA LEU A 126 -12.58 -4.92 8.98
C LEU A 126 -13.58 -4.02 9.73
N ASP A 127 -13.76 -4.22 11.04
CA ASP A 127 -14.63 -3.40 11.87
C ASP A 127 -13.89 -2.17 12.44
N PRO A 128 -14.25 -0.93 12.01
CA PRO A 128 -13.64 0.29 12.52
C PRO A 128 -13.82 0.51 14.03
N SER A 129 -14.79 -0.18 14.65
CA SER A 129 -15.02 -0.14 16.09
C SER A 129 -14.03 -1.02 16.89
N CYS A 130 -13.43 -2.01 16.24
CA CYS A 130 -12.42 -2.89 16.81
C CYS A 130 -11.00 -2.43 16.43
N ARG A 131 -10.74 -2.25 15.13
CA ARG A 131 -9.46 -1.74 14.61
C ARG A 131 -9.64 -0.32 14.07
N VAL A 132 -8.98 0.64 14.71
CA VAL A 132 -8.98 2.03 14.23
C VAL A 132 -8.18 2.11 12.92
N VAL A 133 -8.84 2.53 11.86
CA VAL A 133 -8.21 2.81 10.56
C VAL A 133 -7.26 4.01 10.71
N PRO A 134 -5.98 3.89 10.32
CA PRO A 134 -5.03 4.99 10.41
C PRO A 134 -5.43 6.16 9.49
N ILE A 135 -4.99 7.38 9.85
CA ILE A 135 -5.22 8.57 9.02
C ILE A 135 -4.50 8.42 7.66
N ASP A 136 -3.30 7.84 7.68
CA ASP A 136 -2.59 7.41 6.47
C ASP A 136 -2.85 5.91 6.27
N ILE A 137 -3.79 5.59 5.37
CA ILE A 137 -4.13 4.21 5.02
C ILE A 137 -2.97 3.47 4.33
N CYS A 138 -1.97 4.20 3.84
CA CYS A 138 -0.78 3.65 3.21
C CYS A 138 0.38 3.45 4.20
N ASP A 139 0.11 3.52 5.50
CA ASP A 139 1.02 3.06 6.52
C ASP A 139 1.44 1.60 6.26
N ASP A 140 2.76 1.37 6.26
CA ASP A 140 3.36 0.08 5.93
C ASP A 140 2.82 -1.08 6.79
N ASP A 141 2.55 -0.83 8.07
CA ASP A 141 2.08 -1.88 8.98
C ASP A 141 0.61 -2.23 8.72
N TYR A 142 -0.23 -1.24 8.40
CA TYR A 142 -1.64 -1.47 8.07
C TYR A 142 -1.81 -2.25 6.76
N VAL A 143 -1.04 -1.90 5.72
CA VAL A 143 -1.04 -2.62 4.44
C VAL A 143 -0.52 -4.05 4.62
N ARG A 144 0.55 -4.24 5.41
CA ARG A 144 1.10 -5.56 5.70
C ARG A 144 0.14 -6.45 6.48
N GLU A 145 -0.55 -5.89 7.47
CA GLU A 145 -1.58 -6.59 8.25
C GLU A 145 -2.66 -7.17 7.32
N ALA A 146 -3.24 -6.33 6.44
CA ALA A 146 -4.28 -6.74 5.49
C ALA A 146 -3.80 -7.86 4.55
N LEU A 147 -2.60 -7.71 3.98
CA LEU A 147 -2.01 -8.71 3.08
C LEU A 147 -1.68 -10.02 3.79
N ALA A 148 -1.20 -9.95 5.03
CA ALA A 148 -0.86 -11.12 5.83
C ALA A 148 -2.12 -11.92 6.21
N TYR A 149 -3.20 -11.23 6.59
CA TYR A 149 -4.48 -11.89 6.83
C TYR A 149 -5.03 -12.58 5.59
N LEU A 150 -5.00 -11.92 4.42
CA LEU A 150 -5.45 -12.54 3.17
C LEU A 150 -4.63 -13.79 2.83
N ALA A 151 -3.30 -13.70 2.93
CA ALA A 151 -2.42 -14.84 2.67
C ALA A 151 -2.68 -16.00 3.64
N GLN A 152 -2.87 -15.71 4.93
CA GLN A 152 -3.13 -16.74 5.94
C GLN A 152 -4.51 -17.38 5.75
N ALA A 153 -5.53 -16.61 5.39
CA ALA A 153 -6.89 -17.13 5.15
C ALA A 153 -6.91 -18.09 3.95
N GLN A 154 -6.17 -17.76 2.89
CA GLN A 154 -5.96 -18.65 1.75
C GLN A 154 -5.23 -19.94 2.13
N LEU A 155 -4.20 -19.84 2.99
CA LEU A 155 -3.47 -21.02 3.48
C LEU A 155 -4.35 -21.94 4.33
N LEU A 156 -5.25 -21.38 5.13
CA LEU A 156 -6.22 -22.13 5.94
C LEU A 156 -7.43 -22.63 5.13
N GLY A 157 -7.53 -22.27 3.84
CA GLY A 157 -8.59 -22.75 2.96
C GLY A 157 -9.95 -22.11 3.25
N PHE A 158 -9.97 -20.83 3.67
CA PHE A 158 -11.21 -20.09 3.83
C PHE A 158 -11.98 -20.05 2.50
N ASP A 159 -13.30 -20.17 2.56
CA ASP A 159 -14.16 -20.10 1.38
C ASP A 159 -14.07 -18.70 0.74
N GLU A 160 -13.54 -18.63 -0.48
CA GLU A 160 -13.38 -17.39 -1.25
C GLU A 160 -14.72 -16.71 -1.54
N GLU A 161 -15.82 -17.47 -1.59
CA GLU A 161 -17.16 -16.93 -1.79
C GLU A 161 -17.81 -16.41 -0.51
N SER A 162 -17.20 -16.61 0.67
CA SER A 162 -17.73 -16.12 1.94
C SER A 162 -17.69 -14.59 2.04
N GLU A 163 -18.68 -14.01 2.72
CA GLU A 163 -18.79 -12.56 2.95
C GLU A 163 -17.49 -11.98 3.55
N LEU A 164 -16.93 -12.65 4.57
CA LEU A 164 -15.67 -12.26 5.19
C LEU A 164 -14.50 -12.18 4.19
N MET A 165 -14.38 -13.17 3.29
CA MET A 165 -13.31 -13.18 2.29
C MET A 165 -13.55 -12.15 1.20
N GLN A 166 -14.79 -11.90 0.81
CA GLN A 166 -15.13 -10.83 -0.13
C GLN A 166 -14.80 -9.45 0.43
N ASP A 167 -15.12 -9.22 1.70
CA ASP A 167 -14.83 -7.96 2.39
C ASP A 167 -13.31 -7.76 2.57
N LEU A 168 -12.58 -8.81 2.97
CA LEU A 168 -11.12 -8.77 3.08
C LEU A 168 -10.46 -8.51 1.72
N ASN A 169 -10.91 -9.19 0.66
CA ASN A 169 -10.41 -8.96 -0.69
C ASN A 169 -10.71 -7.54 -1.17
N THR A 170 -11.89 -7.00 -0.84
CA THR A 170 -12.26 -5.62 -1.17
C THR A 170 -11.37 -4.62 -0.44
N ALA A 171 -11.11 -4.83 0.86
CA ALA A 171 -10.23 -3.99 1.65
C ALA A 171 -8.78 -4.03 1.12
N VAL A 172 -8.23 -5.22 0.84
CA VAL A 172 -6.89 -5.38 0.28
C VAL A 172 -6.79 -4.74 -1.11
N THR A 173 -7.80 -4.94 -1.96
CA THR A 173 -7.85 -4.32 -3.30
C THR A 173 -7.89 -2.81 -3.21
N HIS A 174 -8.69 -2.25 -2.30
CA HIS A 174 -8.74 -0.82 -2.04
C HIS A 174 -7.37 -0.29 -1.59
N LEU A 175 -6.74 -0.94 -0.60
CA LEU A 175 -5.41 -0.56 -0.11
C LEU A 175 -4.36 -0.63 -1.22
N LEU A 176 -4.36 -1.70 -2.03
CA LEU A 176 -3.43 -1.80 -3.15
C LEU A 176 -3.70 -0.71 -4.20
N ASN A 177 -4.95 -0.38 -4.49
CA ASN A 177 -5.27 0.66 -5.48
C ASN A 177 -4.93 2.08 -4.98
N GLU A 178 -5.11 2.36 -3.69
CA GLU A 178 -4.79 3.67 -3.11
C GLU A 178 -3.29 3.84 -2.83
N CYS A 179 -2.61 2.75 -2.43
CA CYS A 179 -1.24 2.79 -1.94
C CYS A 179 -0.20 2.34 -2.97
N THR A 180 -0.63 1.73 -4.08
CA THR A 180 0.27 1.34 -5.17
C THR A 180 0.20 2.36 -6.31
N ASN A 181 1.35 2.72 -6.87
CA ASN A 181 1.49 3.64 -7.99
C ASN A 181 0.92 5.04 -7.73
N ARG A 182 1.51 5.72 -6.75
CA ARG A 182 1.20 7.12 -6.46
C ARG A 182 2.19 8.04 -7.14
N PHE A 183 1.65 9.08 -7.77
CA PHE A 183 2.42 10.05 -8.51
C PHE A 183 1.99 11.47 -8.14
N ALA A 184 2.87 12.42 -8.40
CA ALA A 184 2.51 13.83 -8.45
C ALA A 184 2.92 14.42 -9.80
N ILE A 185 2.09 15.32 -10.33
CA ILE A 185 2.48 16.21 -11.42
C ILE A 185 2.75 17.57 -10.81
N GLU A 186 3.99 18.02 -10.91
CA GLU A 186 4.37 19.39 -10.56
C GLU A 186 4.17 20.30 -11.77
N TYR A 187 3.52 21.43 -11.51
CA TYR A 187 3.24 22.50 -12.45
C TYR A 187 4.27 23.61 -12.26
N ASP A 188 4.89 24.04 -13.36
CA ASP A 188 5.60 25.31 -13.46
C ASP A 188 5.24 25.95 -14.80
N TYR A 189 4.29 26.88 -14.79
CA TYR A 189 3.85 27.57 -15.99
C TYR A 189 4.24 29.03 -15.91
N LEU A 190 4.82 29.55 -16.99
CA LEU A 190 5.07 30.97 -17.17
C LEU A 190 4.37 31.43 -18.43
N GLN A 191 3.57 32.49 -18.35
CA GLN A 191 2.98 33.16 -19.50
C GLN A 191 3.24 34.65 -19.39
N SER A 192 3.75 35.25 -20.44
CA SER A 192 4.06 36.67 -20.52
C SER A 192 3.31 37.29 -21.69
N VAL A 193 2.48 38.30 -21.40
CA VAL A 193 1.66 39.03 -22.36
C VAL A 193 2.18 40.45 -22.45
N ASP A 194 2.77 40.80 -23.59
CA ASP A 194 3.23 42.16 -23.87
C ASP A 194 2.46 42.77 -25.04
N TYR A 195 1.76 43.88 -24.78
CA TYR A 195 1.01 44.62 -25.79
C TYR A 195 0.98 46.12 -25.51
N GLY A 196 1.77 46.89 -26.28
CA GLY A 196 1.81 48.34 -26.15
C GLY A 196 2.42 48.78 -24.80
N SER A 197 1.62 49.44 -23.96
CA SER A 197 1.98 49.83 -22.59
C SER A 197 1.54 48.82 -21.52
N PHE A 198 0.92 47.70 -21.94
CA PHE A 198 0.51 46.60 -21.08
C PHE A 198 1.56 45.49 -21.12
N SER A 199 1.97 45.02 -19.95
CA SER A 199 2.84 43.87 -19.75
C SER A 199 2.34 43.08 -18.54
N GLU A 200 2.18 41.78 -18.67
CA GLU A 200 1.69 40.92 -17.61
C GLU A 200 2.37 39.55 -17.64
N ASP A 201 2.92 39.16 -16.51
CA ASP A 201 3.45 37.83 -16.25
C ASP A 201 2.49 37.05 -15.35
N ILE A 202 2.17 35.83 -15.77
CA ILE A 202 1.37 34.87 -15.04
C ILE A 202 2.26 33.67 -14.71
N HIS A 203 2.39 33.35 -13.42
CA HIS A 203 3.17 32.22 -12.94
C HIS A 203 2.27 31.25 -12.17
N VAL A 204 2.20 29.99 -12.61
CA VAL A 204 1.43 28.92 -11.94
C VAL A 204 2.38 27.87 -11.39
N THR A 205 2.24 27.57 -10.10
CA THR A 205 3.02 26.55 -9.41
C THR A 205 2.15 25.70 -8.50
N GLY A 206 2.55 24.44 -8.31
CA GLY A 206 1.89 23.52 -7.40
C GLY A 206 2.04 22.08 -7.83
N GLN A 207 1.42 21.17 -7.08
CA GLN A 207 1.47 19.75 -7.36
C GLN A 207 0.06 19.15 -7.25
N VAL A 208 -0.23 18.20 -8.14
CA VAL A 208 -1.49 17.45 -8.16
C VAL A 208 -1.16 15.96 -8.03
N LEU A 209 -1.77 15.31 -7.04
CA LEU A 209 -1.59 13.88 -6.81
C LEU A 209 -2.55 13.08 -7.70
N PHE A 210 -2.08 11.93 -8.17
CA PHE A 210 -2.90 10.97 -8.91
C PHE A 210 -2.39 9.54 -8.66
N SER A 211 -3.24 8.55 -8.91
CA SER A 211 -2.92 7.13 -8.76
C SER A 211 -3.20 6.34 -10.04
N LEU A 212 -2.57 5.17 -10.14
CA LEU A 212 -2.82 4.16 -11.18
C LEU A 212 -3.23 2.84 -10.49
N PRO A 213 -4.53 2.59 -10.28
CA PRO A 213 -5.02 1.40 -9.59
C PRO A 213 -4.69 0.15 -10.39
N VAL A 214 -3.97 -0.80 -9.77
CA VAL A 214 -3.45 -2.02 -10.42
C VAL A 214 -4.51 -3.12 -10.52
N TYR A 215 -5.46 -3.14 -9.59
CA TYR A 215 -6.44 -4.20 -9.45
C TYR A 215 -7.82 -3.68 -9.83
N VAL A 216 -8.00 -3.43 -11.12
CA VAL A 216 -9.33 -3.29 -11.73
C VAL A 216 -9.70 -4.66 -12.31
N VAL A 217 -10.82 -5.19 -11.85
CA VAL A 217 -11.37 -6.51 -12.23
C VAL A 217 -11.73 -6.53 -13.72
N SER A 218 -11.26 -7.58 -14.40
CA SER A 218 -11.59 -8.07 -15.75
C SER A 218 -10.80 -7.52 -16.94
N ASP A 219 -10.13 -8.44 -17.62
CA ASP A 219 -9.65 -8.48 -19.01
C ASP A 219 -9.41 -7.15 -19.75
N ILE A 220 -8.13 -6.78 -19.85
CA ILE A 220 -7.56 -6.02 -20.99
C ILE A 220 -8.08 -4.58 -21.14
N GLU A 221 -8.19 -3.82 -20.06
CA GLU A 221 -8.26 -2.35 -20.15
C GLU A 221 -6.94 -1.72 -19.65
N PRO A 222 -6.45 -0.65 -20.31
CA PRO A 222 -5.23 0.02 -19.85
C PRO A 222 -5.47 0.67 -18.49
N LEU A 223 -4.46 0.60 -17.59
CA LEU A 223 -4.54 1.16 -16.24
C LEU A 223 -4.90 2.64 -16.32
N GLN A 224 -6.03 3.03 -15.72
CA GLN A 224 -6.53 4.39 -15.80
C GLN A 224 -5.96 5.27 -14.68
N ALA A 225 -5.31 6.37 -15.03
CA ALA A 225 -4.85 7.37 -14.09
C ALA A 225 -6.03 8.24 -13.64
N THR A 226 -6.20 8.42 -12.33
CA THR A 226 -7.17 9.36 -11.77
C THR A 226 -6.56 10.21 -10.65
N GLY A 227 -6.88 11.49 -10.64
CA GLY A 227 -6.43 12.40 -9.60
C GLY A 227 -7.12 13.75 -9.67
N GLU A 228 -7.13 14.47 -8.55
CA GLU A 228 -7.65 15.84 -8.49
C GLU A 228 -6.83 16.68 -7.51
N GLY A 229 -6.77 17.98 -7.78
CA GLY A 229 -6.02 18.89 -6.92
C GLY A 229 -6.18 20.35 -7.31
N THR A 230 -5.45 21.20 -6.60
CA THR A 230 -5.47 22.64 -6.82
C THR A 230 -4.04 23.17 -6.84
N VAL A 231 -3.70 23.93 -7.88
CA VAL A 231 -2.43 24.65 -7.98
C VAL A 231 -2.68 26.16 -7.91
N SER A 232 -1.63 26.91 -7.56
CA SER A 232 -1.74 28.35 -7.30
C SER A 232 -1.12 29.16 -8.43
N GLY A 233 -1.76 30.25 -8.77
CA GLY A 233 -1.31 31.20 -9.78
C GLY A 233 -1.07 32.59 -9.19
N THR A 234 -0.10 33.30 -9.74
CA THR A 234 0.20 34.70 -9.43
C THR A 234 0.26 35.50 -10.71
N ILE A 235 -0.11 36.77 -10.62
CA ILE A 235 -0.08 37.74 -11.72
C ILE A 235 0.75 38.93 -11.27
N THR A 236 1.70 39.34 -12.09
CA THR A 236 2.46 40.58 -11.90
C THR A 236 2.61 41.31 -13.22
N GLY A 237 2.37 42.61 -13.24
CA GLY A 237 2.43 43.34 -14.49
C GLY A 237 2.39 44.85 -14.32
N THR A 238 2.34 45.53 -15.45
CA THR A 238 2.20 46.98 -15.55
C THR A 238 1.27 47.34 -16.70
N ALA A 239 0.44 48.36 -16.51
CA ALA A 239 -0.37 48.96 -17.56
C ALA A 239 -0.25 50.47 -17.46
N GLU A 240 0.39 51.10 -18.45
CA GLU A 240 0.70 52.54 -18.41
C GLU A 240 1.49 52.92 -17.13
N ASP A 241 0.89 53.69 -16.23
CA ASP A 241 1.42 54.12 -14.93
C ASP A 241 0.89 53.30 -13.74
N CYS A 242 0.14 52.22 -14.01
CA CYS A 242 -0.41 51.32 -13.01
C CYS A 242 0.44 50.05 -12.84
N THR A 243 0.48 49.53 -11.61
CA THR A 243 1.02 48.20 -11.29
C THR A 243 -0.11 47.18 -11.17
N ILE A 244 0.08 45.98 -11.70
CA ILE A 244 -0.88 44.87 -11.66
C ILE A 244 -0.34 43.81 -10.71
N THR A 245 -1.16 43.35 -9.78
CA THR A 245 -0.86 42.19 -8.94
C THR A 245 -2.10 41.32 -8.80
N GLY A 246 -1.96 40.01 -8.81
CA GLY A 246 -3.10 39.11 -8.62
C GLY A 246 -2.69 37.75 -8.09
N SER A 247 -3.66 37.03 -7.58
CA SER A 247 -3.52 35.62 -7.23
C SER A 247 -4.80 34.86 -7.55
N PHE A 248 -4.63 33.59 -7.89
CA PHE A 248 -5.74 32.73 -8.27
C PHE A 248 -5.41 31.26 -8.01
N THR A 249 -6.41 30.41 -8.15
CA THR A 249 -6.26 28.96 -8.13
C THR A 249 -6.69 28.35 -9.45
N VAL A 250 -6.06 27.23 -9.78
CA VAL A 250 -6.45 26.36 -10.90
C VAL A 250 -6.82 25.01 -10.33
N ASN A 251 -8.07 24.60 -10.51
CA ASN A 251 -8.49 23.24 -10.15
C ASN A 251 -8.14 22.31 -11.29
N VAL A 252 -7.53 21.17 -10.98
CA VAL A 252 -7.04 20.22 -11.97
C VAL A 252 -7.68 18.87 -11.71
N VAL A 253 -8.20 18.26 -12.77
CA VAL A 253 -8.56 16.84 -12.81
C VAL A 253 -7.59 16.13 -13.76
N VAL A 254 -6.94 15.09 -13.25
CA VAL A 254 -6.02 14.22 -13.99
C VAL A 254 -6.79 12.96 -14.39
N GLU A 255 -6.85 12.72 -15.70
CA GLU A 255 -7.35 11.49 -16.29
C GLU A 255 -6.26 10.95 -17.20
N GLY A 256 -6.18 9.64 -17.44
CA GLY A 256 -5.22 9.14 -18.42
C GLY A 256 -5.04 7.65 -18.35
N GLU A 257 -4.02 7.16 -19.05
CA GLU A 257 -3.73 5.74 -19.07
C GLU A 257 -2.23 5.46 -19.11
N LEU A 258 -1.86 4.30 -18.56
CA LEU A 258 -0.54 3.72 -18.77
C LEU A 258 -0.50 3.02 -20.13
N ASP A 259 0.48 3.40 -20.95
CA ASP A 259 0.78 2.81 -22.24
C ASP A 259 2.24 2.34 -22.28
N ALA A 260 2.58 1.48 -23.23
CA ALA A 260 3.95 1.04 -23.47
C ALA A 260 4.35 1.39 -24.90
N ASP A 261 5.56 1.94 -25.08
CA ASP A 261 6.07 2.19 -26.43
C ASP A 261 6.50 0.88 -27.14
N GLU A 262 6.96 1.01 -28.39
CA GLU A 262 7.39 -0.13 -29.21
C GLU A 262 8.53 -0.97 -28.60
N MET A 263 9.26 -0.42 -27.62
CA MET A 263 10.32 -1.10 -26.88
C MET A 263 9.86 -1.63 -25.52
N GLY A 264 8.58 -1.45 -25.18
CA GLY A 264 8.00 -1.84 -23.89
C GLY A 264 8.29 -0.87 -22.75
N GLN A 265 8.75 0.35 -23.05
CA GLN A 265 8.99 1.37 -22.02
C GLN A 265 7.66 1.98 -21.58
N PRO A 266 7.38 2.10 -20.26
CA PRO A 266 6.11 2.62 -19.76
C PRO A 266 5.99 4.15 -19.88
N TRP A 267 4.89 4.62 -20.44
CA TRP A 267 4.53 6.03 -20.63
C TRP A 267 3.14 6.32 -20.06
N LEU A 268 2.98 7.47 -19.43
CA LEU A 268 1.72 7.99 -18.96
C LEU A 268 1.15 8.97 -19.98
N ASN A 269 0.02 8.61 -20.60
CA ASN A 269 -0.74 9.46 -21.48
C ASN A 269 -1.84 10.14 -20.66
N LEU A 270 -1.59 11.36 -20.19
CA LEU A 270 -2.47 12.07 -19.27
C LEU A 270 -3.19 13.22 -19.96
N ARG A 271 -4.45 13.38 -19.62
CA ARG A 271 -5.32 14.50 -19.92
C ARG A 271 -5.55 15.29 -18.64
N LEU A 272 -5.04 16.51 -18.62
CA LEU A 272 -5.15 17.44 -17.50
C LEU A 272 -6.28 18.43 -17.83
N ASN A 273 -7.43 18.27 -17.18
CA ASN A 273 -8.56 19.18 -17.31
C ASN A 273 -8.41 20.29 -16.26
N GLU A 274 -8.07 21.49 -16.71
CA GLU A 274 -7.73 22.64 -15.86
C GLU A 274 -8.86 23.67 -15.87
N SER A 275 -9.40 23.98 -14.69
CA SER A 275 -10.34 25.07 -14.48
C SER A 275 -9.59 26.27 -13.90
N TRP A 276 -9.18 27.16 -14.79
CA TRP A 276 -8.44 28.38 -14.49
C TRP A 276 -9.34 29.41 -13.81
N TYR A 277 -8.74 30.15 -12.87
CA TYR A 277 -9.42 31.21 -12.12
C TYR A 277 -10.65 30.70 -11.35
N ALA A 278 -10.59 29.46 -10.87
CA ALA A 278 -11.63 28.86 -10.03
C ALA A 278 -11.92 29.73 -8.79
N SER A 279 -10.87 30.37 -8.28
CA SER A 279 -10.95 31.55 -7.43
C SER A 279 -9.82 32.50 -7.82
N GLY A 280 -10.02 33.81 -7.71
CA GLY A 280 -8.94 34.77 -7.94
C GLY A 280 -9.40 36.15 -8.38
N GLN A 281 -8.54 37.13 -8.13
CA GLN A 281 -8.72 38.50 -8.57
C GLN A 281 -7.36 39.10 -8.93
N GLN A 282 -7.41 40.15 -9.74
CA GLN A 282 -6.28 41.01 -10.02
C GLN A 282 -6.59 42.43 -9.54
N THR A 283 -5.59 43.11 -9.02
CA THR A 283 -5.66 44.47 -8.49
C THR A 283 -4.80 45.36 -9.36
N PHE A 284 -5.39 46.43 -9.88
CA PHE A 284 -4.70 47.51 -10.56
C PHE A 284 -4.47 48.64 -9.55
N VAL A 285 -3.20 49.01 -9.34
CA VAL A 285 -2.81 50.13 -8.47
C VAL A 285 -2.24 51.23 -9.34
N CYS A 286 -3.02 52.29 -9.52
CA CYS A 286 -2.67 53.48 -10.28
C CYS A 286 -2.41 54.68 -9.32
N PRO A 287 -1.81 55.79 -9.78
CA PRO A 287 -1.51 56.92 -8.91
C PRO A 287 -2.71 57.53 -8.17
N ASP A 288 -3.89 57.53 -8.81
CA ASP A 288 -5.10 58.18 -8.30
C ASP A 288 -6.20 57.18 -7.85
N GLU A 289 -6.09 55.90 -8.19
CA GLU A 289 -7.13 54.89 -7.94
C GLU A 289 -6.55 53.48 -7.81
N SER A 290 -7.23 52.63 -7.04
CA SER A 290 -6.98 51.19 -6.98
C SER A 290 -8.28 50.46 -7.30
N THR A 291 -8.22 49.47 -8.19
CA THR A 291 -9.39 48.72 -8.64
C THR A 291 -9.12 47.22 -8.63
N ASP A 292 -10.01 46.47 -8.00
CA ASP A 292 -10.02 45.00 -8.06
C ASP A 292 -10.92 44.52 -9.20
N VAL A 293 -10.38 43.64 -10.04
CA VAL A 293 -11.07 43.03 -11.16
C VAL A 293 -11.09 41.52 -10.94
N PRO A 294 -12.29 40.89 -10.85
CA PRO A 294 -12.38 39.45 -10.75
C PRO A 294 -11.88 38.81 -12.04
N LEU A 295 -11.14 37.70 -11.92
CA LEU A 295 -10.67 36.93 -13.06
C LEU A 295 -11.83 36.10 -13.63
N ILE A 296 -11.91 36.01 -14.96
CA ILE A 296 -13.00 35.32 -15.64
C ILE A 296 -12.65 33.83 -15.73
N PRO A 297 -13.46 32.91 -15.17
CA PRO A 297 -13.20 31.49 -15.24
C PRO A 297 -12.98 30.99 -16.67
N ALA A 298 -11.96 30.16 -16.85
CA ALA A 298 -11.61 29.58 -18.14
C ALA A 298 -11.32 28.08 -17.98
N GLN A 299 -11.50 27.32 -19.06
CA GLN A 299 -11.14 25.91 -19.10
C GLN A 299 -10.05 25.66 -20.13
N SER A 300 -9.09 24.83 -19.74
CA SER A 300 -7.96 24.40 -20.55
C SER A 300 -7.84 22.87 -20.44
N ILE A 301 -7.44 22.23 -21.52
CA ILE A 301 -7.15 20.79 -21.54
C ILE A 301 -5.75 20.62 -22.07
N GLN A 302 -4.88 20.04 -21.26
CA GLN A 302 -3.49 19.74 -21.62
C GLN A 302 -3.34 18.23 -21.77
N ASN A 303 -2.92 17.78 -22.95
CA ASN A 303 -2.59 16.37 -23.17
C ASN A 303 -1.07 16.23 -23.05
N VAL A 304 -0.61 15.52 -22.03
CA VAL A 304 0.80 15.32 -21.73
C VAL A 304 1.15 13.85 -21.83
N ARG A 305 2.34 13.57 -22.36
CA ARG A 305 2.89 12.22 -22.44
C ARG A 305 4.20 12.19 -21.66
N LEU A 306 4.14 11.60 -20.47
CA LEU A 306 5.25 11.60 -19.51
C LEU A 306 5.85 10.20 -19.47
N LEU A 307 7.18 10.10 -19.59
CA LEU A 307 7.83 8.83 -19.34
C LEU A 307 7.64 8.47 -17.86
N MET A 308 7.32 7.22 -17.54
CA MET A 308 7.14 6.78 -16.15
C MET A 308 8.49 6.66 -15.42
N GLN A 309 9.13 7.81 -15.22
CA GLN A 309 10.42 7.98 -14.58
C GLN A 309 10.35 9.19 -13.67
N ASP A 310 10.82 9.02 -12.42
CA ASP A 310 10.89 10.11 -11.45
C ASP A 310 11.73 11.28 -11.97
N GLY A 311 11.21 12.50 -11.81
CA GLY A 311 11.82 13.73 -12.31
C GLY A 311 11.74 13.92 -13.83
N TYR A 312 10.94 13.14 -14.57
CA TYR A 312 10.76 13.36 -16.00
C TYR A 312 10.06 14.70 -16.26
N ILE A 313 10.66 15.52 -17.12
CA ILE A 313 10.17 16.86 -17.44
C ILE A 313 9.63 16.88 -18.86
N MET A 314 8.39 17.32 -19.02
CA MET A 314 7.82 17.72 -20.30
C MET A 314 7.62 19.23 -20.30
N GLN A 315 8.14 19.91 -21.33
CA GLN A 315 7.98 21.34 -21.50
C GLN A 315 7.45 21.65 -22.90
N GLN A 316 6.44 22.50 -22.97
CA GLN A 316 5.88 23.02 -24.21
C GLN A 316 5.90 24.55 -24.18
N PRO A 317 6.17 25.23 -25.31
CA PRO A 317 6.01 26.67 -25.39
C PRO A 317 4.52 27.04 -25.28
N HIS A 318 4.23 28.18 -24.68
CA HIS A 318 2.87 28.73 -24.76
C HIS A 318 2.61 29.21 -26.19
N LEU A 319 1.55 28.73 -26.84
CA LEU A 319 1.34 28.97 -28.27
C LEU A 319 0.81 30.38 -28.60
N GLN A 320 0.25 31.08 -27.61
CA GLN A 320 -0.42 32.38 -27.81
C GLN A 320 0.34 33.56 -27.19
N THR A 321 1.30 33.30 -26.32
CA THR A 321 2.02 34.30 -25.52
C THR A 321 3.48 33.88 -25.42
N GLU A 322 4.34 34.74 -24.87
CA GLU A 322 5.69 34.29 -24.51
C GLU A 322 5.61 33.41 -23.25
N GLY A 323 6.52 32.46 -23.10
CA GLY A 323 6.58 31.57 -21.93
C GLY A 323 6.43 30.07 -22.24
N TYR A 324 6.11 29.30 -21.22
CA TYR A 324 6.10 27.84 -21.27
C TYR A 324 5.09 27.21 -20.30
N TYR A 325 4.65 26.01 -20.66
CA TYR A 325 4.06 25.05 -19.74
C TYR A 325 5.09 23.96 -19.44
N ARG A 326 5.41 23.74 -18.16
CA ARG A 326 6.29 22.67 -17.72
C ARG A 326 5.57 21.79 -16.71
N TRP A 327 5.66 20.48 -16.94
CA TRP A 327 5.20 19.43 -16.05
C TRP A 327 6.37 18.57 -15.64
N THR A 328 6.49 18.29 -14.35
CA THR A 328 7.46 17.32 -13.83
C THR A 328 6.71 16.17 -13.17
N LEU A 329 6.98 14.95 -13.63
CA LEU A 329 6.47 13.74 -12.98
C LEU A 329 7.31 13.43 -11.75
N HIS A 330 6.66 13.27 -10.60
CA HIS A 330 7.25 12.70 -9.40
C HIS A 330 6.64 11.34 -9.15
N VAL A 331 7.48 10.32 -9.02
CA VAL A 331 7.08 8.97 -8.67
C VAL A 331 7.22 8.85 -7.15
N LEU A 332 6.09 8.92 -6.46
CA LEU A 332 6.08 8.94 -5.00
C LEU A 332 6.22 7.52 -4.43
N HIS A 333 5.51 6.57 -5.03
CA HIS A 333 5.55 5.17 -4.60
C HIS A 333 5.24 4.21 -5.75
N LEU A 334 6.07 3.17 -5.89
CA LEU A 334 5.88 2.03 -6.78
C LEU A 334 6.11 0.76 -5.97
N TRP A 335 5.17 -0.18 -5.99
CA TRP A 335 5.35 -1.51 -5.39
C TRP A 335 5.68 -2.56 -6.44
#